data_AF-A0A1H5SW39-F1
#
_entry.id   AF-A0A1H5SW39-F1
#
_cell.length_a   1.000
_cell.length_b   1.000
_cell.length_c   1.000
_cell.angle_alpha   90.00
_cell.angle_beta   90.00
_cell.angle_gamma   90.00
#
_symmetry.space_group_name_H-M   'P 1'
#
loop_
_entity.id
_entity.type
_entity.pdbx_description
1 polymer ?
#
loop_
_entity_poly.entity_id
_entity_poly.type
_entity_poly.pdbx_seq_one_letter_code
_entity_poly.pdbx_strand_id
1 'polypeptide(L)'
;MDFLATEHGLPDVLGQGEGSETLHAYCLDTLVPVCGELLAAAARSGEIVRSDIQALAFMRAIGNLCIGAKDDARYDARRMVALPLAGLTTAG
;
A
#
# COMPACT_ATOMS: atom_id res chain seq x y z
N MET A 1 -3.81 -8.32 -25.60
CA MET A 1 -2.57 -7.53 -25.46
C MET A 1 -1.77 -8.21 -24.36
N ASP A 2 -0.90 -9.13 -24.74
CA ASP A 2 -0.08 -9.88 -23.79
C ASP A 2 1.12 -9.02 -23.38
N PHE A 3 1.06 -8.44 -22.18
CA PHE A 3 2.22 -7.85 -21.55
C PHE A 3 2.90 -8.92 -20.70
N LEU A 4 3.83 -9.65 -21.33
CA LEU A 4 4.90 -10.36 -20.64
C LEU A 4 5.80 -9.32 -19.97
N ALA A 5 5.41 -8.91 -18.77
CA ALA A 5 6.27 -8.18 -17.85
C ALA A 5 7.30 -9.18 -17.30
N THR A 6 8.43 -9.29 -18.01
CA THR A 6 9.58 -10.09 -17.58
C THR A 6 10.28 -9.33 -16.45
N GLU A 7 10.06 -9.77 -15.21
CA GLU A 7 10.92 -9.73 -14.01
C GLU A 7 11.53 -8.40 -13.52
N HIS A 8 11.80 -7.41 -14.38
CA HIS A 8 12.31 -6.10 -14.01
C HIS A 8 11.18 -5.11 -14.20
N GLY A 9 10.73 -4.55 -13.07
CA GLY A 9 9.48 -3.84 -12.96
C GLY A 9 9.26 -2.79 -14.05
N LEU A 10 8.00 -2.68 -14.45
CA LEU A 10 7.40 -1.59 -15.22
C LEU A 10 7.89 -0.15 -14.88
N PRO A 11 8.37 0.18 -13.66
CA PRO A 11 8.92 1.50 -13.36
C PRO A 11 10.19 1.88 -14.14
N ASP A 12 10.96 0.94 -14.68
CA ASP A 12 12.22 1.26 -15.37
C ASP A 12 12.00 1.73 -16.83
N VAL A 13 10.80 1.50 -17.38
CA VAL A 13 10.45 1.82 -18.77
C VAL A 13 9.74 3.19 -18.89
N LEU A 14 9.10 3.65 -17.82
CA LEU A 14 8.39 4.92 -17.78
C LEU A 14 9.25 5.94 -17.04
N GLY A 15 10.07 6.67 -17.79
CA GLY A 15 10.89 7.76 -17.25
C GLY A 15 10.09 8.71 -16.36
N GLN A 16 10.80 9.32 -15.40
CA GLN A 16 10.29 10.33 -14.46
C GLN A 16 9.66 11.51 -15.23
N GLY A 17 8.34 11.48 -15.43
CA GLY A 17 7.59 12.49 -16.20
C GLY A 17 6.08 12.23 -16.17
N GLU A 18 5.30 13.01 -16.94
CA GLU A 18 3.80 13.03 -16.98
C GLU A 18 3.12 11.64 -17.00
N GLY A 19 3.75 10.65 -17.64
CA GLY A 19 3.25 9.27 -17.67
C GLY A 19 3.31 8.55 -16.31
N SER A 20 4.31 8.87 -15.48
CA SER A 20 4.43 8.35 -14.12
C SER A 20 3.36 8.95 -13.20
N GLU A 21 3.01 10.22 -13.37
CA GLU A 21 1.94 10.87 -12.58
C GLU A 21 0.56 10.34 -12.97
N THR A 22 0.31 10.16 -14.26
CA THR A 22 -0.95 9.57 -14.76
C THR A 22 -1.14 8.14 -14.27
N LEU A 23 -0.08 7.31 -14.33
CA LEU A 23 -0.12 5.95 -13.81
C LEU A 23 -0.30 5.94 -12.29
N HIS A 24 0.39 6.83 -11.58
CA HIS A 24 0.25 6.98 -10.14
C HIS A 24 -1.20 7.33 -9.75
N ALA A 25 -1.80 8.30 -10.43
CA ALA A 25 -3.20 8.66 -10.24
C ALA A 25 -4.14 7.47 -10.51
N TYR A 26 -3.96 6.77 -11.64
CA TYR A 26 -4.76 5.59 -11.98
C TYR A 26 -4.65 4.47 -10.94
N CYS A 27 -3.43 4.20 -10.46
CA CYS A 27 -3.21 3.24 -9.39
C CYS A 27 -3.92 3.65 -8.09
N LEU A 28 -3.87 4.93 -7.71
CA LEU A 28 -4.58 5.42 -6.53
C LEU A 28 -6.10 5.33 -6.70
N ASP A 29 -6.64 5.77 -7.84
CA ASP A 29 -8.08 5.73 -8.13
C ASP A 29 -8.63 4.30 -8.11
N THR A 30 -7.79 3.31 -8.40
CA THR A 30 -8.19 1.89 -8.35
C THR A 30 -7.99 1.28 -6.96
N LEU A 31 -6.85 1.52 -6.31
CA LEU A 31 -6.48 0.81 -5.09
C LEU A 31 -7.05 1.44 -3.82
N VAL A 32 -7.23 2.77 -3.79
CA VAL A 32 -7.77 3.47 -2.61
C VAL A 32 -9.19 3.04 -2.28
N PRO A 33 -10.12 2.91 -3.25
CA PRO A 33 -11.47 2.40 -2.97
C PRO A 33 -11.46 0.98 -2.38
N VAL A 34 -10.65 0.09 -2.95
CA VAL A 34 -10.51 -1.30 -2.47
C VAL A 34 -9.98 -1.34 -1.05
N CYS A 35 -8.93 -0.55 -0.75
CA CYS A 35 -8.42 -0.43 0.61
C CYS A 35 -9.49 0.10 1.58
N GLY A 36 -10.32 1.04 1.14
CA GLY A 36 -11.46 1.54 1.93
C GLY A 36 -12.49 0.45 2.24
N GLU A 37 -12.85 -0.36 1.24
CA GLU A 37 -13.78 -1.48 1.42
C GLU A 37 -13.26 -2.52 2.40
N LEU A 38 -11.97 -2.87 2.32
CA LEU A 38 -11.32 -3.82 3.23
C LEU A 38 -11.30 -3.30 4.67
N LEU A 39 -10.92 -2.04 4.88
CA LEU A 39 -10.94 -1.42 6.21
C LEU A 39 -12.38 -1.36 6.77
N ALA A 40 -13.35 -1.01 5.94
CA ALA A 40 -14.75 -0.97 6.35
C ALA A 40 -15.29 -2.37 6.68
N ALA A 41 -14.88 -3.42 5.94
CA ALA A 41 -15.25 -4.79 6.23
C ALA A 41 -14.65 -5.27 7.57
N ALA A 42 -13.37 -5.00 7.80
CA ALA A 42 -12.70 -5.33 9.07
C ALA A 42 -13.31 -4.58 10.26
N ALA A 43 -13.75 -3.33 10.06
CA ALA A 43 -14.46 -2.59 11.11
C ALA A 43 -15.81 -3.24 11.43
N ARG A 44 -16.56 -3.65 10.40
CA ARG A 44 -17.87 -4.33 10.58
C ARG A 44 -17.73 -5.70 11.22
N SER A 45 -16.64 -6.43 10.99
CA SER A 45 -16.37 -7.72 11.65
C SER A 45 -15.86 -7.57 13.09
N GLY A 46 -15.54 -6.35 13.53
CA GLY A 46 -14.95 -6.09 14.84
C GLY A 46 -13.45 -6.43 14.93
N GLU A 47 -12.82 -6.74 13.80
CA GLU A 47 -11.39 -7.01 13.72
C GLU A 47 -10.54 -5.78 13.97
N ILE A 48 -11.04 -4.57 13.64
CA ILE A 48 -10.34 -3.32 13.93
C ILE A 48 -11.08 -2.43 14.92
N VAL A 49 -10.33 -1.80 15.83
CA VAL A 49 -10.86 -0.86 16.84
C VAL A 49 -11.08 0.54 16.25
N ARG A 50 -10.33 0.89 15.20
CA ARG A 50 -10.23 2.25 14.64
C ARG A 50 -10.84 2.31 13.25
N SER A 51 -12.09 2.76 13.16
CA SER A 51 -12.81 2.97 11.90
C SER A 51 -12.65 4.38 11.31
N ASP A 52 -11.90 5.26 11.99
CA ASP A 52 -11.66 6.66 11.62
C ASP A 52 -10.52 6.85 10.59
N ILE A 53 -9.95 5.76 10.08
CA ILE A 53 -8.76 5.80 9.24
C ILE A 53 -9.13 5.94 7.77
N GLN A 54 -8.60 6.98 7.13
CA GLN A 54 -8.74 7.19 5.69
C GLN A 54 -7.83 6.23 4.92
N ALA A 55 -8.40 5.52 3.94
CA ALA A 55 -7.68 4.54 3.12
C ALA A 55 -6.44 5.12 2.43
N LEU A 56 -6.54 6.32 1.85
CA LEU A 56 -5.41 6.98 1.21
C LEU A 56 -4.27 7.28 2.19
N ALA A 57 -4.59 7.74 3.40
CA ALA A 57 -3.59 8.02 4.43
C ALA A 57 -2.90 6.72 4.88
N PHE A 58 -3.66 5.64 5.05
CA PHE A 58 -3.15 4.32 5.42
C PHE A 58 -2.21 3.75 4.35
N MET A 59 -2.63 3.79 3.08
CA MET A 59 -1.80 3.34 1.95
C MET A 59 -0.51 4.16 1.83
N ARG A 60 -0.57 5.48 2.01
CA ARG A 60 0.62 6.34 2.01
C ARG A 60 1.58 5.99 3.15
N ALA A 61 1.06 5.72 4.35
CA ALA A 61 1.87 5.30 5.48
C ALA A 61 2.60 3.97 5.19
N ILE A 62 1.88 2.96 4.67
CA ILE A 62 2.49 1.68 4.26
C ILE A 62 3.53 1.90 3.16
N GLY A 63 3.21 2.68 2.13
CA GLY A 63 4.14 3.00 1.04
C GLY A 63 5.43 3.63 1.56
N ASN A 64 5.33 4.60 2.47
CA ASN A 64 6.49 5.24 3.09
C ASN A 64 7.33 4.26 3.92
N LEU A 65 6.70 3.32 4.65
CA LEU A 65 7.42 2.27 5.38
C LEU A 65 8.12 1.28 4.45
N CYS A 66 7.73 1.17 3.19
CA CYS A 66 8.40 0.27 2.23
C CYS A 66 9.60 0.93 1.52
N ILE A 67 9.79 2.25 1.67
CA ILE A 67 10.91 2.96 1.05
C ILE A 67 12.23 2.47 1.66
N GLY A 68 13.24 2.21 0.81
CA GLY A 68 14.58 1.80 1.23
C GLY A 68 14.73 0.31 1.59
N ALA A 69 13.66 -0.49 1.55
CA ALA A 69 13.71 -1.92 1.86
C ALA A 69 14.61 -2.75 0.92
N LYS A 70 14.83 -2.26 -0.30
CA LYS A 70 15.78 -2.86 -1.25
C LYS A 70 17.22 -2.40 -1.05
N ASP A 71 17.42 -1.28 -0.36
CA ASP A 71 18.70 -0.59 -0.25
C ASP A 71 19.42 -0.85 1.10
N ASP A 72 18.69 -1.29 2.13
CA ASP A 72 19.25 -1.68 3.45
C ASP A 72 18.80 -3.09 3.88
N ALA A 73 19.73 -4.05 3.86
CA ALA A 73 19.47 -5.43 4.26
C ALA A 73 19.07 -5.60 5.74
N ARG A 74 19.29 -4.58 6.59
CA ARG A 74 18.87 -4.58 8.00
C ARG A 74 17.42 -4.12 8.17
N TYR A 75 16.82 -3.52 7.13
CA TYR A 75 15.48 -2.97 7.17
C TYR A 75 14.45 -3.96 6.63
N ASP A 76 13.63 -4.51 7.52
CA ASP A 76 12.52 -5.38 7.17
C ASP A 76 11.20 -4.58 7.14
N ALA A 77 10.83 -4.10 5.95
CA ALA A 77 9.59 -3.37 5.75
C ALA A 77 8.35 -4.18 6.14
N ARG A 78 8.36 -5.51 5.98
CA ARG A 78 7.22 -6.35 6.39
C ARG A 78 7.03 -6.31 7.89
N ARG A 79 8.12 -6.35 8.67
CA ARG A 79 8.05 -6.14 10.13
C ARG A 79 7.53 -4.75 10.47
N MET A 80 7.96 -3.71 9.76
CA MET A 80 7.51 -2.34 10.05
C MET A 80 6.04 -2.12 9.74
N VAL A 81 5.50 -2.77 8.70
CA VAL A 81 4.07 -2.75 8.37
C VAL A 81 3.24 -3.61 9.35
N ALA A 82 3.81 -4.67 9.91
CA ALA A 82 3.11 -5.51 10.88
C ALA A 82 2.76 -4.76 12.18
N LEU A 83 3.59 -3.80 12.61
CA LEU A 83 3.36 -3.01 13.82
C LEU A 83 2.07 -2.17 13.77
N PRO A 84 1.83 -1.29 12.77
CA PRO A 84 0.58 -0.56 12.66
C PRO A 84 -0.60 -1.50 12.46
N LEU A 85 -0.47 -2.58 11.67
CA LEU A 85 -1.56 -3.56 11.51
C LEU A 85 -1.98 -4.17 12.86
N ALA A 86 -1.02 -4.60 13.68
CA ALA A 86 -1.28 -5.12 15.02
C ALA A 86 -1.92 -4.06 15.94
N GLY A 87 -1.56 -2.78 15.78
CA GLY A 87 -2.19 -1.67 16.51
C GLY A 87 -3.62 -1.34 16.06
N LEU A 88 -4.01 -1.74 14.84
CA LEU A 88 -5.39 -1.58 14.35
C LEU A 88 -6.30 -2.69 14.84
N THR A 89 -5.75 -3.89 14.99
CA THR A 89 -6.52 -5.05 15.39
C THR A 89 -6.94 -4.98 16.86
N THR A 90 -8.14 -5.46 17.17
CA THR A 90 -8.48 -5.84 18.55
C THR A 90 -7.47 -6.91 18.99
N ALA A 91 -6.74 -6.67 20.08
CA ALA A 91 -5.99 -7.74 20.72
C ALA A 91 -6.99 -8.82 21.11
N GLY A 92 -6.92 -9.98 20.46
CA GLY A 92 -7.66 -11.18 20.88
C GLY A 92 -7.25 -11.62 22.27
#